data_AF-A0A426JY96-F1
#
_entry.id   AF-A0A426JY96-F1
#
_cell.length_a   1.000
_cell.length_b   1.000
_cell.length_c   1.000
_cell.angle_alpha   90.00
_cell.angle_beta   90.00
_cell.angle_gamma   90.00
#
_symmetry.space_group_name_H-M   'P 1'
#
loop_
_entity.id
_entity.type
_entity.pdbx_description
1 polymer ?
#
loop_
_entity_poly.entity_id
_entity_poly.type
_entity_poly.pdbx_seq_one_letter_code
_entity_poly.pdbx_strand_id
1 'polypeptide(L)'
;MGTLIGGLLFAAVMLWVALERVVARFQNTERGVASVRRDLADRRRAGDGQVEVTVWRAHPLSDHMIKELAKREGFRFTGEVSRYGSLMLRFVRTAKKAG
;
A
#
# COMPACT_ATOMS: atom_id res chain seq x y z
N MET A 1 -13.19 -29.12 -33.98
CA MET A 1 -11.95 -29.35 -33.21
C MET A 1 -10.99 -28.16 -33.28
N GLY A 2 -10.58 -27.68 -34.47
CA GLY A 2 -9.62 -26.56 -34.59
C GLY A 2 -10.07 -25.21 -34.00
N THR A 3 -11.36 -24.88 -34.05
CA THR A 3 -11.92 -23.64 -33.48
C THR A 3 -11.92 -23.62 -31.95
N LEU A 4 -12.13 -24.77 -31.30
CA LEU A 4 -12.04 -24.91 -29.84
C LEU A 4 -10.61 -24.75 -29.35
N ILE A 5 -9.64 -25.36 -30.05
CA ILE A 5 -8.21 -25.26 -29.72
C ILE A 5 -7.73 -23.81 -29.92
N GLY A 6 -8.12 -23.17 -31.03
CA GLY A 6 -7.77 -21.77 -31.29
C GLY A 6 -8.38 -20.80 -30.27
N GLY A 7 -9.64 -21.01 -29.87
CA GLY A 7 -10.29 -20.20 -28.84
C GLY A 7 -9.63 -20.37 -27.46
N LEU A 8 -9.24 -21.59 -27.11
CA LEU A 8 -8.57 -21.87 -25.83
C LEU A 8 -7.18 -21.23 -25.76
N LEU A 9 -6.41 -21.29 -26.85
CA LEU A 9 -5.12 -20.63 -26.96
C LEU A 9 -5.25 -19.11 -26.89
N PHE A 10 -6.23 -18.53 -27.57
CA PHE A 10 -6.49 -17.09 -27.52
C PHE A 10 -6.87 -16.62 -26.11
N ALA A 11 -7.74 -17.37 -25.42
CA ALA A 11 -8.11 -17.09 -24.03
C ALA A 11 -6.91 -17.18 -23.09
N ALA A 12 -6.03 -18.18 -23.27
CA ALA A 12 -4.82 -18.33 -22.48
C ALA A 12 -3.85 -17.15 -22.67
N VAL A 13 -3.67 -16.67 -23.91
CA VAL A 13 -2.83 -15.49 -24.21
C VAL A 13 -3.44 -14.22 -23.59
N MET A 14 -4.74 -14.01 -23.72
CA MET A 14 -5.44 -12.87 -23.10
C MET A 14 -5.30 -12.88 -21.59
N LEU A 15 -5.48 -14.05 -20.95
CA LEU A 15 -5.31 -14.21 -19.51
C LEU A 15 -3.87 -13.92 -19.10
N TRP A 16 -2.89 -14.41 -19.86
CA TRP A 16 -1.47 -14.17 -19.61
C TRP A 16 -1.13 -12.68 -19.64
N VAL A 17 -1.55 -11.97 -20.70
CA VAL A 17 -1.32 -10.52 -20.84
C VAL A 17 -2.01 -9.74 -19.71
N ALA A 18 -3.23 -10.14 -19.33
CA ALA A 18 -3.92 -9.56 -18.18
C ALA A 18 -3.14 -9.77 -16.88
N LEU A 19 -2.60 -10.98 -16.67
CA LEU A 19 -1.78 -11.31 -15.50
C LEU A 19 -0.51 -10.46 -15.45
N GLU A 20 0.22 -10.37 -16.56
CA GLU A 20 1.45 -9.56 -16.63
C GLU A 20 1.19 -8.08 -16.31
N ARG A 21 0.12 -7.50 -16.86
CA ARG A 21 -0.25 -6.10 -16.56
C ARG A 21 -0.61 -5.89 -15.10
N VAL A 22 -1.35 -6.84 -14.52
CA VAL A 22 -1.75 -6.78 -13.12
C VAL A 22 -0.52 -6.92 -12.22
N VAL A 23 0.35 -7.90 -12.46
CA VAL A 23 1.59 -8.12 -11.71
C VAL A 23 2.55 -6.94 -11.85
N ALA A 24 2.70 -6.35 -13.04
CA ALA A 24 3.53 -5.16 -13.24
C ALA A 24 3.06 -3.95 -12.42
N ARG A 25 1.75 -3.79 -12.24
CA ARG A 25 1.18 -2.76 -11.36
C ARG A 25 1.46 -3.06 -9.88
N PHE A 26 1.41 -4.35 -9.49
CA PHE A 26 1.72 -4.77 -8.13
C PHE A 26 3.21 -4.67 -7.78
N GLN A 27 4.14 -4.91 -8.71
CA GLN A 27 5.58 -4.76 -8.47
C GLN A 27 5.97 -3.35 -7.99
N ASN A 28 5.35 -2.31 -8.54
CA ASN A 28 5.56 -0.94 -8.06
C ASN A 28 4.87 -0.67 -6.71
N THR A 29 3.74 -1.35 -6.46
CA THR A 29 2.97 -1.24 -5.21
C THR A 29 3.76 -1.80 -4.02
N GLU A 30 4.52 -2.88 -4.21
CA GLU A 30 5.39 -3.45 -3.17
C GLU A 30 6.41 -2.44 -2.62
N ARG A 31 6.97 -1.59 -3.49
CA ARG A 31 7.89 -0.52 -3.06
C ARG A 31 7.19 0.50 -2.17
N GLY A 32 5.97 0.90 -2.53
CA GLY A 32 5.15 1.79 -1.71
C GLY A 32 4.80 1.17 -0.36
N VAL A 33 4.40 -0.12 -0.34
CA VAL A 33 4.09 -0.87 0.89
C VAL A 33 5.33 -0.98 1.78
N ALA A 34 6.50 -1.29 1.20
CA ALA A 34 7.75 -1.36 1.93
C ALA A 34 8.20 0.01 2.47
N SER A 35 7.87 1.12 1.78
CA SER A 35 8.10 2.46 2.30
C SER A 35 7.19 2.77 3.49
N VAL A 36 5.89 2.49 3.38
CA VAL A 36 4.93 2.71 4.48
C VAL A 36 5.29 1.87 5.69
N ARG A 37 5.66 0.59 5.50
CA ARG A 37 6.12 -0.28 6.58
C ARG A 37 7.39 0.23 7.25
N ARG A 38 8.32 0.76 6.47
CA ARG A 38 9.52 1.41 7.01
C ARG A 38 9.14 2.64 7.83
N ASP A 39 8.29 3.53 7.33
CA ASP A 39 7.85 4.71 8.07
C ASP A 39 7.06 4.33 9.35
N LEU A 40 6.22 3.29 9.30
CA LEU A 40 5.47 2.78 10.46
C LEU A 40 6.37 2.08 11.51
N ALA A 41 7.43 1.41 11.06
CA ALA A 41 8.40 0.74 11.93
C ALA A 41 9.48 1.70 12.45
N ASP A 42 9.75 2.78 11.72
CA ASP A 42 10.74 3.77 12.10
C ASP A 42 10.27 4.50 13.35
N ARG A 43 11.12 4.51 14.37
CA ARG A 43 10.84 5.09 15.69
C ARG A 43 10.99 6.60 15.68
N ARG A 44 10.98 7.27 14.52
CA ARG A 44 10.79 8.73 14.41
C ARG A 44 9.37 9.06 14.86
N ARG A 45 9.18 8.95 16.17
CA ARG A 45 8.01 9.40 16.88
C ARG A 45 7.92 10.90 16.62
N ALA A 46 6.91 11.32 15.85
CA ALA A 46 6.27 12.57 16.22
C ALA A 46 5.87 12.37 17.69
N GLY A 47 6.26 13.27 18.57
CA GLY A 47 6.14 13.09 20.03
C GLY A 47 4.82 12.43 20.47
N ASP A 48 4.84 11.77 21.62
CA ASP A 48 3.67 11.10 22.23
C ASP A 48 3.21 9.80 21.54
N GLY A 49 4.14 9.07 20.90
CA GLY A 49 3.84 7.74 20.34
C GLY A 49 3.08 7.77 19.02
N GLN A 50 3.09 8.91 18.34
CA GLN A 50 2.55 9.09 17.00
C GLN A 50 3.61 8.74 15.94
N VAL A 51 3.17 8.23 14.80
CA VAL A 51 4.02 7.89 13.65
C VAL A 51 3.53 8.67 12.43
N GLU A 52 4.46 9.22 11.66
CA GLU A 52 4.18 10.02 10.46
C GLU A 52 4.64 9.24 9.23
N VAL A 53 3.73 9.03 8.27
CA VAL A 53 4.04 8.40 6.98
C VAL A 53 4.00 9.47 5.90
N THR A 54 5.04 9.54 5.08
CA THR A 54 5.14 10.57 4.04
C THR A 54 4.47 10.08 2.74
N VAL A 55 3.43 10.77 2.28
CA VAL A 55 2.59 10.31 1.16
C VAL A 55 3.39 10.15 -0.14
N TRP A 56 4.26 11.11 -0.47
CA TRP A 56 5.05 11.03 -1.70
C TRP A 56 6.06 9.88 -1.72
N ARG A 57 6.57 9.45 -0.55
CA ARG A 57 7.46 8.28 -0.44
C ARG A 57 6.70 6.97 -0.61
N ALA A 58 5.41 6.96 -0.27
CA ALA A 58 4.54 5.82 -0.40
C ALA A 58 4.00 5.61 -1.85
N HIS A 59 4.35 6.48 -2.80
CA HIS A 59 3.95 6.33 -4.20
C HIS A 59 4.40 4.96 -4.75
N PRO A 60 3.53 4.18 -5.43
CA PRO A 60 2.26 4.53 -6.05
C PRO A 60 0.98 4.41 -5.19
N LEU A 61 1.09 4.25 -3.87
CA LEU A 61 -0.09 4.10 -3.01
C LEU A 61 -0.87 5.41 -2.88
N SER A 62 -2.20 5.30 -2.85
CA SER A 62 -3.11 6.40 -2.49
C SER A 62 -3.28 6.48 -0.97
N ASP A 63 -3.70 7.64 -0.47
CA ASP A 63 -3.93 7.87 0.96
C ASP A 63 -4.86 6.83 1.60
N HIS A 64 -5.91 6.43 0.89
CA HIS A 64 -6.81 5.37 1.33
C HIS A 64 -6.09 4.03 1.50
N MET A 65 -5.22 3.65 0.55
CA MET A 65 -4.42 2.42 0.65
C MET A 65 -3.41 2.49 1.80
N ILE A 66 -2.81 3.65 2.04
CA ILE A 66 -1.89 3.86 3.17
C ILE A 66 -2.65 3.71 4.50
N LYS A 67 -3.85 4.30 4.62
CA LYS A 67 -4.72 4.21 5.80
C LYS A 67 -5.15 2.76 6.08
N GLU A 68 -5.57 2.01 5.06
CA GLU A 68 -5.94 0.60 5.20
C GLU A 68 -4.73 -0.29 5.54
N LEU A 69 -3.57 -0.04 4.94
CA LEU A 69 -2.34 -0.76 5.29
C LEU A 69 -1.96 -0.51 6.75
N ALA A 70 -1.94 0.74 7.19
CA ALA A 70 -1.65 1.10 8.58
C ALA A 70 -2.64 0.46 9.57
N LYS A 71 -3.93 0.42 9.21
CA LYS A 71 -4.97 -0.26 10.00
C LYS A 71 -4.70 -1.74 10.19
N ARG A 72 -4.30 -2.45 9.13
CA ARG A 72 -3.92 -3.87 9.20
C ARG A 72 -2.68 -4.12 10.06
N GLU A 73 -1.75 -3.18 10.07
CA GLU A 73 -0.54 -3.20 10.90
C GLU A 73 -0.80 -2.78 12.37
N GLY A 74 -2.06 -2.50 12.74
CA GLY A 74 -2.42 -2.14 14.11
C GLY A 74 -2.22 -0.67 14.45
N PHE A 75 -2.34 0.21 13.47
CA PHE A 75 -2.32 1.66 13.65
C PHE A 75 -3.67 2.28 13.30
N ARG A 76 -4.01 3.40 13.95
CA ARG A 76 -5.20 4.20 13.65
C ARG A 76 -4.76 5.56 13.15
N PHE A 77 -5.37 6.01 12.06
CA PHE A 77 -5.16 7.33 11.50
C PHE A 77 -5.68 8.43 12.46
N THR A 78 -4.89 9.47 12.70
CA THR A 78 -5.24 10.58 13.61
C THR A 78 -5.34 11.93 12.93
N GLY A 79 -4.75 12.11 11.75
CA GLY A 79 -4.85 13.35 11.00
C GLY A 79 -3.80 13.47 9.90
N GLU A 80 -3.91 14.51 9.11
CA GLU A 80 -2.95 14.86 8.06
C GLU A 80 -2.17 16.09 8.51
N VAL A 81 -0.88 16.10 8.23
CA VAL A 81 0.00 17.22 8.53
C VAL A 81 0.85 17.53 7.33
N SER A 82 0.90 18.81 6.97
CA SER A 82 1.86 19.31 6.00
C SER A 82 3.11 19.76 6.75
N ARG A 83 4.25 19.13 6.45
CA ARG A 83 5.55 19.52 7.03
C ARG A 83 6.58 19.64 5.91
N TYR A 84 7.29 20.77 5.87
CA TYR A 84 8.29 21.06 4.83
C TYR A 84 7.74 20.87 3.40
N GLY A 85 6.48 21.25 3.14
CA GLY A 85 5.84 21.10 1.83
C GLY A 85 5.45 19.67 1.45
N SER A 86 5.63 18.70 2.36
CA SER A 86 5.23 17.30 2.16
C SER A 86 3.96 16.98 2.94
N LEU A 87 2.99 16.33 2.27
CA LEU A 87 1.82 15.75 2.94
C LEU A 87 2.24 14.49 3.71
N MET A 88 1.94 14.47 5.00
CA MET A 88 2.21 13.36 5.91
C MET A 88 0.91 12.91 6.58
N LEU A 89 0.72 11.60 6.69
CA LEU A 89 -0.40 11.01 7.41
C LEU A 89 0.09 10.59 8.80
N ARG A 90 -0.60 11.05 9.85
CA ARG A 90 -0.33 10.67 11.23
C ARG A 90 -1.14 9.46 11.65
N PHE A 91 -0.46 8.61 12.40
CA PHE A 91 -1.02 7.39 12.94
C PHE A 91 -0.63 7.21 14.42
N VAL A 92 -1.49 6.56 15.19
CA VAL A 92 -1.19 6.10 16.54
C VAL A 92 -1.33 4.59 16.58
N ARG A 93 -0.48 3.92 17.37
CA ARG A 93 -0.62 2.48 17.55
C ARG A 93 -1.94 2.21 18.28
N THR A 94 -2.84 1.46 17.66
CA THR A 94 -4.03 1.01 18.38
C THR A 94 -3.58 -0.06 19.36
N ALA A 95 -3.78 0.18 20.67
CA ALA A 95 -3.59 -0.88 21.65
C ALA A 95 -4.51 -2.04 21.24
N LYS A 96 -3.91 -3.18 20.87
CA LYS A 96 -4.65 -4.40 20.60
C LYS A 96 -5.43 -4.70 21.88
N LYS A 97 -6.76 -4.56 21.88
CA LYS A 97 -7.58 -5.18 22.91
C LYS A 97 -7.31 -6.68 22.79
N ALA A 98 -6.57 -7.22 23.76
CA ALA A 98 -6.53 -8.66 23.99
C ALA A 98 -7.98 -9.08 24.25
N GLY A 99 -8.51 -9.91 23.35
CA GLY A 99 -9.75 -10.65 23.51
C GLY A 99 -9.41 -12.11 23.38
#